data_AF-A0A2S9X7G1-F1
#
_entry.id   AF-A0A2S9X7G1-F1
#
_cell.length_a   1.000
_cell.length_b   1.000
_cell.length_c   1.000
_cell.angle_alpha   90.00
_cell.angle_beta   90.00
_cell.angle_gamma   90.00
#
_symmetry.space_group_name_H-M   'P 1'
#
loop_
_entity.id
_entity.type
_entity.pdbx_description
1 polymer ?
#
loop_
_entity_poly.entity_id
_entity_poly.type
_entity_poly.pdbx_seq_one_letter_code
_entity_poly.pdbx_strand_id
1 'polypeptide(L)'
;MKIPLPGIAAQQKVIFEEATRQAIATLKANLSAPTLPPQVEIDENQYSRAHLLREDEGWEAPHPDIVGAYFRHLQMHFPEYGTDQKIAGLLGLSSDRRIREFKQGKTKVPYGVWRKFLVLTGRAPQDVLPILAYMG
;
A
#
# COMPACT_ATOMS: atom_id res chain seq x y z
N MET A 1 -40.48 24.46 -13.20
CA MET A 1 -39.24 24.16 -13.95
C MET A 1 -38.78 22.76 -13.58
N LYS A 2 -38.63 21.84 -14.55
CA LYS A 2 -37.97 20.54 -14.32
C LYS A 2 -36.51 20.70 -14.71
N ILE A 3 -35.60 20.54 -13.75
CA ILE A 3 -34.17 20.47 -14.04
C ILE A 3 -33.92 19.07 -14.64
N PRO A 4 -33.46 18.95 -15.89
CA PRO A 4 -33.14 17.65 -16.46
C PRO A 4 -31.89 17.13 -15.75
N LEU A 5 -32.07 16.16 -14.85
CA LEU A 5 -30.95 15.47 -14.23
C LEU A 5 -30.47 14.35 -15.15
N PRO A 6 -29.15 14.19 -15.33
CA PRO A 6 -28.60 13.04 -16.04
C PRO A 6 -29.03 11.73 -15.35
N GLY A 7 -29.17 10.66 -16.13
CA GLY A 7 -29.44 9.33 -15.58
C GLY A 7 -28.35 8.87 -14.61
N ILE A 8 -28.66 7.93 -13.72
CA ILE A 8 -27.73 7.44 -12.67
C ILE A 8 -26.40 6.95 -13.26
N ALA A 9 -26.42 6.25 -14.40
CA ALA A 9 -25.21 5.79 -15.07
C ALA A 9 -24.28 6.94 -15.51
N ALA A 10 -24.86 8.05 -15.99
CA ALA A 10 -24.10 9.23 -16.35
C ALA A 10 -23.53 9.95 -15.12
N GLN A 11 -24.27 9.99 -14.01
CA GLN A 11 -23.76 10.53 -12.74
C GLN A 11 -22.60 9.69 -12.18
N GLN A 12 -22.71 8.36 -12.21
CA GLN A 12 -21.65 7.44 -11.78
C GLN A 12 -20.37 7.63 -12.60
N LYS A 13 -20.49 7.75 -13.93
CA LYS A 13 -19.35 8.04 -14.81
C LYS A 13 -18.62 9.33 -14.40
N VAL A 14 -19.36 10.40 -14.10
CA VAL A 14 -18.77 11.66 -13.63
C VAL A 14 -17.98 11.47 -12.32
N ILE A 15 -18.51 10.66 -11.39
CA ILE A 15 -17.80 10.34 -10.14
C ILE A 15 -16.49 9.60 -10.42
N PHE A 16 -16.49 8.63 -11.34
CA PHE A 16 -15.28 7.88 -11.71
C PHE A 16 -14.23 8.75 -12.41
N GLU A 17 -14.67 9.68 -13.27
CA GLU A 17 -13.77 10.63 -13.91
C GLU A 17 -13.10 11.55 -12.88
N GLU A 18 -13.87 12.06 -11.92
CA GLU A 18 -13.33 12.91 -10.85
C GLU A 18 -12.36 12.15 -9.94
N ALA A 19 -12.70 10.92 -9.54
CA ALA A 19 -11.79 10.06 -8.78
C ALA A 19 -10.49 9.78 -9.55
N THR A 20 -10.58 9.58 -10.87
CA THR A 20 -9.40 9.40 -11.74
C THR A 20 -8.51 10.65 -11.76
N ARG A 21 -9.12 11.86 -11.84
CA ARG A 21 -8.37 13.13 -11.78
C ARG A 21 -7.63 13.29 -10.46
N GLN A 22 -8.29 12.95 -9.34
CA GLN A 22 -7.69 12.97 -8.01
C GLN A 22 -6.52 11.98 -7.91
N ALA A 23 -6.69 10.76 -8.42
CA ALA A 23 -5.62 9.77 -8.47
C ALA A 23 -4.41 10.29 -9.27
N ILE A 24 -4.62 10.90 -10.45
CA ILE A 24 -3.54 11.51 -11.24
C ILE A 24 -2.80 12.60 -10.45
N ALA A 25 -3.54 13.45 -9.71
CA ALA A 25 -2.92 14.49 -8.88
C ALA A 25 -2.05 13.88 -7.78
N THR A 26 -2.52 12.84 -7.09
CA THR A 26 -1.73 12.10 -6.10
C THR A 26 -0.49 11.46 -6.71
N LEU A 27 -0.62 10.80 -7.86
CA LEU A 27 0.52 10.17 -8.55
C LEU A 27 1.61 11.20 -8.90
N LYS A 28 1.21 12.40 -9.35
CA LYS A 28 2.14 13.50 -9.61
C LYS A 28 2.80 14.01 -8.33
N ALA A 29 2.03 14.18 -7.25
CA ALA A 29 2.57 14.63 -5.97
C ALA A 29 3.60 13.64 -5.39
N ASN A 30 3.38 12.33 -5.58
CA ASN A 30 4.31 11.30 -5.13
C ASN A 30 5.70 11.38 -5.78
N LEU A 31 5.84 11.99 -6.97
CA LEU A 31 7.15 12.21 -7.60
C LEU A 31 8.05 13.17 -6.80
N SER A 32 7.46 13.96 -5.90
CA SER A 32 8.17 14.86 -4.99
C SER A 32 8.31 14.31 -3.58
N ALA A 33 7.98 13.02 -3.36
CA ALA A 33 8.16 12.38 -2.06
C ALA A 33 9.65 12.38 -1.65
N PRO A 34 9.96 12.64 -0.37
CA PRO A 34 11.34 12.69 0.10
C PRO A 34 11.98 11.29 0.06
N THR A 35 13.28 11.24 -0.25
CA THR A 35 14.08 10.03 -0.14
C THR A 35 14.60 9.88 1.29
N LEU A 36 14.34 8.72 1.90
CA LEU A 36 14.85 8.35 3.21
C LEU A 36 16.03 7.36 3.07
N PRO A 37 16.94 7.29 4.05
CA PRO A 37 18.00 6.28 4.06
C PRO A 37 17.41 4.85 4.06
N PRO A 38 18.18 3.82 3.66
CA PRO A 38 17.76 2.44 3.79
C PRO A 38 17.69 2.00 5.26
N GLN A 39 16.95 0.93 5.54
CA GLN A 39 17.02 0.27 6.84
C GLN A 39 18.40 -0.37 7.06
N VAL A 40 18.85 -0.43 8.31
CA VAL A 40 20.19 -0.92 8.68
C VAL A 40 20.15 -2.09 9.67
N GLU A 41 18.95 -2.59 9.97
CA GLU A 41 18.76 -3.62 10.99
C GLU A 41 19.18 -5.01 10.49
N ILE A 42 18.93 -5.29 9.21
CA ILE A 42 19.25 -6.58 8.58
C ILE A 42 19.94 -6.38 7.22
N ASP A 43 20.74 -7.36 6.82
CA ASP A 43 21.25 -7.46 5.44
C ASP A 43 20.22 -8.14 4.54
N GLU A 44 19.56 -7.35 3.70
CA GLU A 44 18.49 -7.82 2.81
C GLU A 44 18.97 -8.80 1.73
N ASN A 45 20.28 -8.84 1.44
CA ASN A 45 20.82 -9.77 0.43
C ASN A 45 20.78 -11.23 0.89
N GLN A 46 20.53 -11.47 2.18
CA GLN A 46 20.39 -12.81 2.76
C GLN A 46 18.96 -13.36 2.61
N TYR A 47 18.02 -12.56 2.07
CA TYR A 47 16.62 -12.92 1.95
C TYR A 47 16.17 -12.90 0.48
N SER A 48 15.15 -13.70 0.17
CA SER A 48 14.48 -13.63 -1.13
C SER A 48 13.85 -12.27 -1.36
N ARG A 49 14.01 -11.71 -2.57
CA ARG A 49 13.34 -10.48 -3.01
C ARG A 49 11.95 -10.70 -3.59
N ALA A 50 11.46 -11.95 -3.62
CA ALA A 50 10.14 -12.29 -4.18
C ALA A 50 8.99 -11.53 -3.49
N HIS A 51 9.17 -11.08 -2.25
CA HIS A 51 8.19 -10.26 -1.54
C HIS A 51 8.00 -8.84 -2.11
N LEU A 52 8.85 -8.39 -3.04
CA LEU A 52 8.73 -7.11 -3.74
C LEU A 52 7.94 -7.21 -5.06
N LEU A 53 7.76 -8.43 -5.57
CA LEU A 53 7.09 -8.71 -6.83
C LEU A 53 5.57 -8.53 -6.72
N ARG A 54 4.89 -8.45 -7.87
CA ARG A 54 3.43 -8.55 -7.95
C ARG A 54 2.99 -10.00 -7.76
N GLU A 55 1.72 -10.19 -7.38
CA GLU A 55 1.15 -11.51 -7.10
C GLU A 55 1.28 -12.49 -8.27
N ASP A 56 1.12 -12.00 -9.50
CA ASP A 56 1.25 -12.74 -10.75
C ASP A 56 2.70 -12.92 -11.24
N GLU A 57 3.67 -12.29 -10.59
CA GLU A 57 5.10 -12.36 -10.92
C GLU A 57 5.86 -13.37 -10.04
N GLY A 58 5.16 -14.23 -9.30
CA GLY A 58 5.77 -15.21 -8.40
C GLY A 58 6.05 -14.65 -7.01
N TRP A 59 5.19 -13.74 -6.53
CA TRP A 59 5.30 -13.18 -5.18
C TRP A 59 5.30 -14.27 -4.10
N GLU A 60 6.13 -14.04 -3.07
CA GLU A 60 6.13 -14.81 -1.84
C GLU A 60 6.03 -13.87 -0.63
N ALA A 61 5.39 -14.34 0.44
CA ALA A 61 5.31 -13.57 1.68
C ALA A 61 6.73 -13.27 2.23
N PRO A 62 6.97 -12.03 2.73
CA PRO A 62 8.27 -11.65 3.26
C PRO A 62 8.67 -12.50 4.47
N HIS A 63 9.98 -12.66 4.67
CA HIS A 63 10.52 -13.22 5.90
C HIS A 63 10.14 -12.34 7.11
N PRO A 64 9.84 -12.89 8.30
CA PRO A 64 9.48 -12.11 9.49
C PRO A 64 10.49 -11.02 9.85
N ASP A 65 11.79 -11.26 9.63
CA ASP A 65 12.83 -10.25 9.88
C ASP A 65 12.72 -9.06 8.94
N ILE A 66 12.39 -9.29 7.66
CA ILE A 66 12.10 -8.22 6.68
C ILE A 66 10.88 -7.41 7.14
N VAL A 67 9.82 -8.10 7.58
CA VAL A 67 8.62 -7.44 8.10
C VAL A 67 8.97 -6.54 9.30
N GLY A 68 9.71 -7.09 10.26
CA GLY A 68 10.14 -6.36 11.45
C GLY A 68 10.98 -5.14 11.10
N ALA A 69 12.02 -5.32 10.29
CA ALA A 69 12.93 -4.26 9.88
C ALA A 69 12.18 -3.13 9.16
N TYR A 70 11.32 -3.47 8.21
CA TYR A 70 10.58 -2.47 7.43
C TYR A 70 9.57 -1.70 8.29
N PHE A 71 8.86 -2.38 9.20
CA PHE A 71 7.92 -1.71 10.10
C PHE A 71 8.62 -0.79 11.10
N ARG A 72 9.74 -1.22 11.69
CA ARG A 72 10.53 -0.36 12.59
C ARG A 72 11.18 0.80 11.85
N HIS A 73 11.63 0.59 10.62
CA HIS A 73 12.14 1.65 9.76
C HIS A 73 11.06 2.71 9.49
N LEU A 74 9.81 2.32 9.21
CA LEU A 74 8.71 3.27 9.12
C LEU A 74 8.54 4.05 10.45
N GLN A 75 8.48 3.34 11.58
CA GLN A 75 8.27 3.93 12.90
C GLN A 75 9.36 4.93 13.30
N MET A 76 10.59 4.69 12.87
CA MET A 76 11.73 5.57 13.12
C MET A 76 11.60 6.91 12.38
N HIS A 77 11.10 6.90 11.15
CA HIS A 77 11.00 8.11 10.32
C HIS A 77 9.64 8.81 10.41
N PHE A 78 8.59 8.10 10.83
CA PHE A 78 7.23 8.62 10.94
C PHE A 78 6.67 8.33 12.35
N PRO A 79 6.98 9.17 13.35
CA PRO A 79 6.56 8.99 14.74
C PRO A 79 5.04 8.91 14.91
N GLU A 80 4.28 9.52 14.00
CA GLU A 80 2.83 9.41 13.95
C GLU A 80 2.36 7.97 13.74
N TYR A 81 3.19 7.06 13.18
CA TYR A 81 2.94 5.62 13.05
C TYR A 81 3.77 4.76 14.01
N GLY A 82 4.37 5.37 15.05
CA GLY A 82 5.36 4.76 15.95
C GLY A 82 4.93 3.54 16.79
N THR A 83 3.72 2.99 16.61
CA THR A 83 3.25 1.81 17.34
C THR A 83 2.62 0.78 16.41
N ASP A 84 2.60 -0.49 16.83
CA ASP A 84 1.96 -1.58 16.07
C ASP A 84 0.47 -1.33 15.82
N GLN A 85 -0.22 -0.68 16.76
CA GLN A 85 -1.63 -0.31 16.58
C GLN A 85 -1.82 0.72 15.47
N LYS A 86 -0.90 1.68 15.35
CA LYS A 86 -0.98 2.69 14.31
C LYS A 86 -0.60 2.15 12.93
N ILE A 87 0.37 1.23 12.87
CA ILE A 87 0.65 0.46 11.64
C ILE A 87 -0.58 -0.37 11.26
N ALA A 88 -1.21 -1.07 12.21
CA ALA A 88 -2.41 -1.84 11.95
C ALA A 88 -3.53 -0.96 11.36
N GLY A 89 -3.76 0.22 11.95
CA GLY A 89 -4.70 1.21 11.42
C GLY A 89 -4.36 1.68 10.01
N LEU A 90 -3.09 2.04 9.76
CA LEU A 90 -2.60 2.45 8.43
C LEU A 90 -2.86 1.37 7.36
N LEU A 91 -2.63 0.10 7.73
CA LEU A 91 -2.81 -1.03 6.84
C LEU A 91 -4.25 -1.57 6.77
N GLY A 92 -5.18 -1.03 7.58
CA GLY A 92 -6.58 -1.46 7.60
C GLY A 92 -6.79 -2.80 8.31
N LEU A 93 -5.92 -3.16 9.26
CA LEU A 93 -6.01 -4.36 10.07
C LEU A 93 -6.80 -4.10 11.35
N SER A 94 -7.53 -5.12 11.81
CA SER A 94 -8.41 -5.02 12.97
C SER A 94 -7.69 -4.96 14.32
N SER A 95 -6.41 -5.36 14.39
CA SER A 95 -5.64 -5.35 15.64
C SER A 95 -4.12 -5.24 15.44
N ASP A 96 -3.46 -4.65 16.43
CA ASP A 96 -2.00 -4.62 16.60
C ASP A 96 -1.38 -6.02 16.76
N ARG A 97 -2.15 -6.96 17.34
CA ARG A 97 -1.77 -8.38 17.44
C ARG A 97 -1.36 -8.95 16.09
N ARG A 98 -2.05 -8.58 15.00
CA ARG A 98 -1.72 -9.05 13.66
C ARG A 98 -0.33 -8.61 13.22
N ILE A 99 0.04 -7.36 13.50
CA ILE A 99 1.39 -6.82 13.23
C ILE A 99 2.46 -7.60 14.01
N ARG A 100 2.19 -7.93 15.28
CA ARG A 100 3.11 -8.76 16.09
C ARG A 100 3.25 -10.18 15.53
N GLU A 101 2.16 -10.82 15.15
CA GLU A 101 2.18 -12.16 14.56
C GLU A 101 2.99 -12.21 13.26
N PHE A 102 2.89 -11.17 12.43
CA PHE A 102 3.68 -11.03 11.21
C PHE A 102 5.18 -10.92 11.52
N LYS A 103 5.57 -10.02 12.44
CA LYS A 103 6.98 -9.86 12.86
C LYS A 103 7.56 -11.11 13.51
N GLN A 104 6.71 -11.94 14.12
CA GLN A 104 7.11 -13.20 14.78
C GLN A 104 7.08 -14.40 13.83
N GLY A 105 6.62 -14.24 12.59
CA GLY A 105 6.47 -15.33 11.62
C GLY A 105 5.36 -16.33 11.99
N LYS A 106 4.51 -16.03 12.97
CA LYS A 106 3.37 -16.88 13.36
C LYS A 106 2.30 -16.95 12.27
N THR A 107 2.16 -15.85 11.53
CA THR A 107 1.24 -15.72 10.40
C THR A 107 2.00 -15.05 9.26
N LYS A 108 1.84 -15.56 8.03
CA LYS A 108 2.38 -14.89 6.84
C LYS A 108 1.63 -13.58 6.57
N VAL A 109 2.33 -12.55 6.07
CA VAL A 109 1.68 -11.30 5.67
C VAL A 109 0.91 -11.54 4.37
N PRO A 110 -0.40 -11.21 4.28
CA PRO A 110 -1.14 -11.30 3.02
C PRO A 110 -0.59 -10.34 1.97
N TYR A 111 -0.64 -10.72 0.69
CA TYR A 111 -0.15 -9.91 -0.44
C TYR A 111 -0.70 -8.48 -0.39
N GLY A 112 -2.02 -8.29 -0.33
CA GLY A 112 -2.62 -6.95 -0.35
C GLY A 112 -2.17 -6.05 0.81
N VAL A 113 -1.94 -6.62 1.99
CA VAL A 113 -1.43 -5.88 3.16
C VAL A 113 0.02 -5.43 2.92
N TRP A 114 0.85 -6.36 2.44
CA TRP A 114 2.25 -6.09 2.17
C TRP A 114 2.45 -5.13 1.00
N ARG A 115 1.72 -5.33 -0.11
CA ARG A 115 1.74 -4.48 -1.29
C ARG A 115 1.35 -3.05 -0.94
N LYS A 116 0.26 -2.87 -0.19
CA LYS A 116 -0.16 -1.54 0.31
C LYS A 116 0.96 -0.88 1.10
N PHE A 117 1.62 -1.60 2.01
CA PHE A 117 2.76 -1.08 2.77
C PHE A 117 3.95 -0.67 1.87
N LEU A 118 4.33 -1.52 0.92
CA LEU A 118 5.44 -1.21 0.00
C LEU A 118 5.16 0.03 -0.84
N VAL A 119 3.95 0.16 -1.38
CA VAL A 119 3.53 1.33 -2.17
C VAL A 119 3.49 2.59 -1.32
N LEU A 120 2.91 2.53 -0.11
CA LEU A 120 2.87 3.66 0.83
C LEU A 120 4.25 4.19 1.17
N THR A 121 5.25 3.32 1.19
CA THR A 121 6.62 3.67 1.58
C THR A 121 7.58 3.83 0.40
N GLY A 122 7.07 3.87 -0.83
CA GLY A 122 7.89 4.05 -2.04
C GLY A 122 8.80 2.86 -2.38
N ARG A 123 8.61 1.70 -1.75
CA ARG A 123 9.36 0.45 -2.03
C ARG A 123 8.79 -0.36 -3.18
N ALA A 124 7.58 -0.03 -3.62
CA ALA A 124 6.94 -0.61 -4.79
C ALA A 124 6.25 0.48 -5.62
N PRO A 125 6.14 0.30 -6.94
CA PRO A 125 5.41 1.23 -7.79
C PRO A 125 3.90 1.16 -7.52
N GLN A 126 3.21 2.25 -7.82
CA GLN A 126 1.75 2.32 -7.81
C GLN A 126 1.15 1.35 -8.84
N ASP A 127 0.01 0.75 -8.51
CA ASP A 127 -0.70 -0.18 -9.38
C ASP A 127 -1.84 0.55 -10.09
N VAL A 128 -1.58 1.01 -11.31
CA VAL A 128 -2.56 1.73 -12.15
C VAL A 128 -3.03 0.80 -13.26
N LEU A 129 -4.29 0.35 -13.17
CA LEU A 129 -4.88 -0.55 -14.14
C LEU A 129 -5.60 0.23 -15.25
N PRO A 130 -5.44 -0.16 -16.53
CA PRO A 130 -6.23 0.42 -17.61
C PRO A 130 -7.69 0.00 -17.48
N ILE A 131 -8.60 0.97 -17.56
CA ILE A 131 -10.04 0.70 -17.64
C ILE A 131 -10.36 0.32 -19.09
N LEU A 132 -10.96 -0.84 -19.29
CA LEU A 132 -11.37 -1.30 -20.63
C LEU A 132 -12.67 -0.63 -21.10
N ALA A 133 -13.64 -0.48 -20.20
CA ALA A 133 -14.89 0.25 -20.43
C ALA A 133 -15.57 0.59 -19.09
N TYR A 134 -16.45 1.59 -19.10
CA TYR A 134 -17.43 1.78 -18.03
C TYR A 134 -18.64 0.89 -18.31
N MET A 135 -18.88 -0.13 -17.47
CA MET A 135 -20.06 -1.00 -17.55
C MET A 135 -21.22 -0.35 -16.80
N GLY A 136 -22.44 -0.45 -17.33
CA GLY A 136 -23.65 0.16 -16.77
C GLY A 136 -24.87 -0.73 -16.91
#